data_AF-A0AAU7DCU4-F1
#
_entry.id   AF-A0AAU7DCU4-F1
#
_cell.length_a   1.000
_cell.length_b   1.000
_cell.length_c   1.000
_cell.angle_alpha   90.00
_cell.angle_beta   90.00
_cell.angle_gamma   90.00
#
_symmetry.space_group_name_H-M   'P 1'
#
loop_
_entity.id
_entity.type
_entity.pdbx_description
1 polymer ?
#
loop_
_entity_poly.entity_id
_entity_poly.type
_entity_poly.pdbx_seq_one_letter_code
_entity_poly.pdbx_strand_id
1 'polypeptide(L)'
;MVDSNAELLSAIHEIRDLIRLMAEPAIAERDKKLRAELRRLVGASGPKAKSVLLMDGTRTQAVIQKATGFNQGHLSTLVKQLNANKLLAGDGKQPKLAISIPEDFFESEAE
;
A
#
# COMPACT_ATOMS: atom_id res chain seq x y z
N MET A 1 -19.91 -35.47 27.23
CA MET A 1 -19.61 -35.36 25.78
C MET A 1 -19.70 -33.91 25.25
N VAL A 2 -19.64 -32.89 26.12
CA VAL A 2 -19.73 -31.48 25.70
C VAL A 2 -18.35 -30.82 25.58
N ASP A 3 -17.29 -31.45 26.12
CA ASP A 3 -15.96 -30.82 26.23
C ASP A 3 -15.04 -30.98 25.01
N SER A 4 -15.10 -32.11 24.29
CA SER A 4 -14.14 -32.36 23.17
C SER A 4 -14.29 -31.37 22.01
N ASN A 5 -15.50 -30.86 21.76
CA ASN A 5 -15.70 -29.85 20.71
C ASN A 5 -15.21 -28.47 21.15
N ALA A 6 -15.29 -28.15 22.45
CA ALA A 6 -14.77 -26.90 22.99
C ALA A 6 -13.24 -26.89 22.99
N GLU A 7 -12.62 -28.02 23.37
CA GLU A 7 -11.16 -28.22 23.30
C GLU A 7 -10.65 -28.14 21.85
N LEU A 8 -11.35 -28.76 20.90
CA LEU A 8 -11.01 -28.67 19.48
C LEU A 8 -11.08 -27.23 18.95
N LEU A 9 -12.13 -26.48 19.33
CA LEU A 9 -12.27 -25.08 18.94
C LEU A 9 -11.14 -24.22 19.53
N SER A 10 -10.76 -24.47 20.78
CA SER A 10 -9.62 -23.78 21.43
C SER A 10 -8.33 -24.06 20.67
N ALA A 11 -8.04 -25.32 20.36
CA ALA A 11 -6.85 -25.70 19.60
C ALA A 11 -6.80 -25.04 18.21
N ILE A 12 -7.94 -24.94 17.51
CA ILE A 12 -8.02 -24.25 16.21
C ILE A 12 -7.70 -22.76 16.35
N HIS A 13 -8.17 -22.10 17.42
CA HIS A 13 -7.85 -20.70 17.68
C HIS A 13 -6.36 -20.50 17.97
N GLU A 14 -5.76 -21.35 18.79
CA GLU A 14 -4.33 -21.30 19.11
C GLU A 14 -3.47 -21.52 17.85
N ILE A 15 -3.82 -22.49 17.00
CA ILE A 15 -3.14 -22.74 15.72
C ILE A 15 -3.25 -21.51 14.80
N ARG A 16 -4.45 -20.93 14.68
CA ARG A 16 -4.66 -19.72 13.88
C ARG A 16 -3.79 -18.56 14.37
N ASP A 17 -3.71 -18.38 15.69
CA ASP A 17 -2.98 -17.27 16.28
C ASP A 17 -1.46 -17.48 16.16
N LEU A 18 -0.98 -18.72 16.29
CA LEU A 18 0.40 -19.08 15.97
C LEU A 18 0.74 -18.83 14.49
N ILE A 19 -0.13 -19.22 13.55
CA ILE A 19 0.06 -18.95 12.12
C ILE A 19 0.15 -17.44 11.84
N ARG A 20 -0.68 -16.63 12.51
CA ARG A 20 -0.63 -15.16 12.39
C ARG A 20 0.71 -14.62 12.90
N LEU A 21 1.13 -15.02 14.09
CA LEU A 21 2.41 -14.62 14.68
C LEU A 21 3.60 -15.00 13.79
N MET A 22 3.58 -16.20 13.20
CA MET A 22 4.61 -16.66 12.28
C MET A 22 4.61 -15.89 10.94
N ALA A 23 3.45 -15.38 10.51
CA ALA A 23 3.32 -14.63 9.27
C ALA A 23 3.73 -13.15 9.43
N GLU A 24 3.67 -12.58 10.64
CA GLU A 24 3.98 -11.18 10.91
C GLU A 24 5.34 -10.72 10.34
N PRO A 25 6.47 -11.43 10.55
CA PRO A 25 7.76 -11.03 10.00
C PRO A 25 7.77 -10.98 8.47
N ALA A 26 7.14 -11.96 7.82
CA ALA A 26 7.07 -12.03 6.36
C ALA A 26 6.19 -10.89 5.79
N ILE A 27 5.10 -10.54 6.48
CA ILE A 27 4.24 -9.41 6.13
C ILE A 27 5.01 -8.09 6.30
N ALA A 28 5.72 -7.92 7.43
CA ALA A 28 6.52 -6.74 7.72
C ALA A 28 7.64 -6.53 6.68
N GLU A 29 8.34 -7.60 6.29
CA GLU A 29 9.40 -7.53 5.28
C GLU A 29 8.84 -7.19 3.89
N ARG A 30 7.67 -7.76 3.52
CA ARG A 30 6.97 -7.38 2.29
C ARG A 30 6.60 -5.90 2.30
N ASP A 31 6.03 -5.42 3.40
CA ASP A 31 5.57 -4.04 3.55
C ASP A 31 6.75 -3.05 3.49
N LYS A 32 7.87 -3.40 4.13
CA LYS A 32 9.15 -2.66 4.02
C LYS A 32 9.63 -2.56 2.57
N LYS A 33 9.62 -3.66 1.81
CA LYS A 33 10.00 -3.67 0.39
C LYS A 33 9.10 -2.78 -0.46
N LEU A 34 7.79 -2.85 -0.24
CA LEU A 34 6.82 -2.02 -0.97
C LEU A 34 7.00 -0.53 -0.65
N ARG A 35 7.25 -0.17 0.61
CA ARG A 35 7.54 1.22 1.01
C ARG A 35 8.84 1.74 0.40
N ALA A 36 9.90 0.95 0.39
CA ALA A 36 11.17 1.32 -0.23
C ALA A 36 11.01 1.54 -1.75
N GLU A 37 10.29 0.63 -2.42
CA GLU A 37 10.02 0.74 -3.86
C GLU A 37 9.14 1.94 -4.20
N LEU A 38 8.14 2.24 -3.36
CA LEU A 38 7.29 3.43 -3.50
C LEU A 38 8.13 4.71 -3.41
N ARG A 39 9.04 4.80 -2.43
CA ARG A 39 9.97 5.94 -2.31
C ARG A 39 10.88 6.06 -3.53
N ARG A 40 11.44 4.94 -4.01
CA ARG A 40 12.30 4.92 -5.20
C ARG A 40 11.61 5.46 -6.45
N LEU A 41 10.33 5.11 -6.67
CA LEU A 41 9.56 5.56 -7.85
C LEU A 41 9.10 7.02 -7.75
N VAL A 42 8.74 7.48 -6.54
CA VAL A 42 8.32 8.86 -6.31
C VAL A 42 9.52 9.82 -6.32
N GLY A 43 10.63 9.42 -5.71
CA GLY A 43 11.83 10.26 -5.52
C GLY A 43 11.52 11.54 -4.74
N ALA A 44 12.34 12.58 -4.93
CA ALA A 44 12.21 13.86 -4.24
C ALA A 44 11.14 14.81 -4.84
N SER A 45 10.25 14.30 -5.71
CA SER A 45 9.29 15.16 -6.42
C SER A 45 8.04 15.42 -5.58
N GLY A 46 7.93 16.63 -5.05
CA GLY A 46 6.74 17.09 -4.29
C GLY A 46 5.41 16.85 -5.02
N PRO A 47 5.25 17.22 -6.31
CA PRO A 47 4.03 16.94 -7.06
C PRO A 47 3.73 15.44 -7.25
N LYS A 48 4.76 14.58 -7.41
CA LYS A 48 4.56 13.12 -7.46
C LYS A 48 4.10 12.59 -6.10
N ALA A 49 4.76 13.00 -5.02
CA ALA A 49 4.43 12.58 -3.66
C ALA A 49 2.97 12.94 -3.32
N LYS A 50 2.57 14.19 -3.57
CA LYS A 50 1.18 14.65 -3.41
C LYS A 50 0.20 13.84 -4.26
N SER A 51 0.58 13.49 -5.49
CA SER A 51 -0.29 12.70 -6.38
C SER A 51 -0.50 11.29 -5.84
N VAL A 52 0.55 10.68 -5.30
CA VAL A 52 0.49 9.34 -4.69
C VAL A 52 -0.32 9.33 -3.40
N LEU A 53 -0.20 10.35 -2.54
CA LEU A 53 -0.99 10.48 -1.32
C LEU A 53 -2.51 10.59 -1.59
N LEU A 54 -2.90 11.07 -2.78
CA LEU A 54 -4.30 11.17 -3.19
C LEU A 54 -4.88 9.87 -3.80
N MET A 55 -4.07 8.81 -3.95
CA MET A 55 -4.47 7.52 -4.52
C MET A 55 -5.15 6.61 -3.49
N ASP A 56 -6.36 6.98 -3.09
CA ASP A 56 -7.19 6.23 -2.13
C ASP A 56 -8.26 5.33 -2.79
N GLY A 57 -8.32 5.33 -4.13
CA GLY A 57 -9.34 4.61 -4.91
C GLY A 57 -10.65 5.36 -5.09
N THR A 58 -10.79 6.59 -4.59
CA THR A 58 -12.00 7.42 -4.81
C THR A 58 -11.83 8.38 -5.98
N ARG A 59 -10.59 8.83 -6.22
CA ARG A 59 -10.27 9.83 -7.24
C ARG A 59 -9.77 9.19 -8.53
N THR A 60 -10.15 9.76 -9.67
CA THR A 60 -9.57 9.40 -10.97
C THR A 60 -8.24 10.13 -11.18
N GLN A 61 -7.43 9.67 -12.13
CA GLN A 61 -6.16 10.34 -12.48
C GLN A 61 -6.38 11.81 -12.89
N ALA A 62 -7.49 12.15 -13.55
CA ALA A 62 -7.81 13.53 -13.93
C ALA A 62 -8.06 14.43 -12.71
N VAL A 63 -8.73 13.92 -11.68
CA VAL A 63 -8.97 14.66 -10.43
C VAL A 63 -7.66 14.88 -9.68
N ILE A 64 -6.82 13.84 -9.58
CA ILE A 64 -5.50 13.92 -8.94
C ILE A 64 -4.62 14.94 -9.68
N GLN A 65 -4.58 14.89 -11.01
CA GLN A 65 -3.83 15.83 -11.82
C GLN A 65 -4.24 17.28 -11.56
N LYS A 66 -5.56 17.56 -11.51
CA LYS A 66 -6.07 18.90 -11.23
C LYS A 66 -5.70 19.40 -9.84
N ALA A 67 -5.66 18.49 -8.85
CA ALA A 67 -5.31 18.83 -7.48
C ALA A 67 -3.81 19.09 -7.27
N THR A 68 -2.94 18.40 -8.02
CA THR A 68 -1.48 18.48 -7.82
C THR A 68 -0.74 19.30 -8.86
N GLY A 69 -1.39 19.66 -9.96
CA GLY A 69 -0.75 20.31 -11.10
C GLY A 69 0.27 19.41 -11.82
N PHE A 70 0.29 18.11 -11.53
CA PHE A 70 1.27 17.19 -12.11
C PHE A 70 0.93 16.87 -13.57
N ASN A 71 1.92 16.75 -14.44
CA ASN A 71 1.68 16.50 -15.87
C ASN A 71 0.90 15.18 -16.07
N GLN A 72 -0.16 15.20 -16.89
CA GLN A 72 -1.02 14.03 -17.13
C GLN A 72 -0.28 12.83 -17.72
N GLY A 73 0.62 13.05 -18.68
CA GLY A 73 1.44 12.00 -19.28
C GLY A 73 2.40 11.37 -18.27
N HIS A 74 3.02 12.20 -17.42
CA HIS A 74 3.87 11.71 -16.33
C HIS A 74 3.05 10.97 -15.26
N LEU A 75 1.83 11.43 -14.94
CA LEU A 75 0.93 10.75 -14.00
C LEU A 75 0.51 9.37 -14.51
N SER A 76 0.15 9.27 -15.80
CA SER A 76 -0.21 8.00 -16.41
C SER A 76 0.95 7.01 -16.40
N THR A 77 2.17 7.48 -16.72
CA THR A 77 3.39 6.66 -16.64
C THR A 77 3.68 6.24 -15.20
N LEU A 78 3.52 7.13 -14.23
CA LEU A 78 3.69 6.82 -12.81
C LEU A 78 2.69 5.74 -12.37
N VAL A 79 1.40 5.87 -12.69
CA VAL A 79 0.38 4.87 -12.35
C VAL A 79 0.70 3.51 -12.98
N LYS A 80 1.18 3.48 -14.23
CA LYS A 80 1.64 2.24 -14.88
C LYS A 80 2.84 1.63 -14.14
N GLN A 81 3.82 2.43 -13.74
CA GLN A 81 4.97 1.96 -12.97
C GLN A 81 4.56 1.42 -11.59
N LEU A 82 3.67 2.12 -10.88
CA LEU A 82 3.15 1.66 -9.59
C LEU A 82 2.37 0.35 -9.73
N ASN A 83 1.57 0.21 -10.79
CA ASN A 83 0.84 -1.03 -11.05
C ASN A 83 1.79 -2.20 -11.38
N ALA A 84 2.80 -1.97 -12.23
CA ALA A 84 3.80 -2.98 -12.59
C ALA A 84 4.57 -3.49 -11.35
N ASN A 85 4.79 -2.62 -10.36
CA ASN A 85 5.45 -2.97 -9.09
C ASN A 85 4.49 -3.46 -8.00
N LYS A 86 3.21 -3.74 -8.33
CA LYS A 86 2.18 -4.21 -7.39
C LYS A 86 1.93 -3.25 -6.21
N LEU A 87 2.17 -1.96 -6.42
CA LEU A 87 1.93 -0.90 -5.44
C LEU A 87 0.50 -0.36 -5.51
N LEU A 88 -0.27 -0.72 -6.55
CA LEU A 88 -1.68 -0.39 -6.67
C LEU A 88 -2.57 -1.61 -6.48
N ALA A 89 -3.73 -1.39 -5.87
CA ALA A 89 -4.85 -2.31 -5.84
C ALA A 89 -5.84 -1.95 -6.96
N GLY A 90 -6.05 -2.85 -7.92
CA GLY A 90 -7.06 -2.71 -8.97
C GLY A 90 -6.52 -2.32 -10.35
N ASP A 91 -7.39 -1.76 -11.20
CA ASP A 91 -7.15 -1.54 -12.64
C ASP A 91 -6.50 -0.19 -12.99
N GLY A 92 -6.24 0.66 -11.99
CA GLY A 92 -5.56 1.96 -12.14
C GLY A 92 -6.44 3.11 -12.66
N LYS A 93 -7.74 2.90 -12.90
CA LYS A 93 -8.67 4.00 -13.25
C LYS A 93 -8.93 4.93 -12.06
N GLN A 94 -9.18 4.31 -10.91
CA GLN A 94 -9.18 4.95 -9.61
C GLN A 94 -8.00 4.37 -8.82
N PRO A 95 -6.80 4.93 -9.00
CA PRO A 95 -5.61 4.35 -8.38
C PRO A 95 -5.77 4.34 -6.85
N LYS A 96 -5.54 3.16 -6.27
CA LYS A 96 -5.55 2.91 -4.83
C LYS A 96 -4.24 2.27 -4.44
N LEU A 97 -3.54 2.78 -3.44
CA LEU A 97 -2.33 2.13 -2.95
C LEU A 97 -2.65 0.76 -2.30
N ALA A 98 -1.80 -0.23 -2.58
CA ALA A 98 -1.89 -1.56 -1.98
C ALA A 98 -1.42 -1.57 -0.52
N ILE A 99 -0.71 -0.54 -0.08
CA ILE A 99 -0.23 -0.32 1.28
C ILE A 99 -0.81 0.99 1.83
N SER A 100 -1.08 1.02 3.14
CA SER A 100 -1.42 2.27 3.82
C SER A 100 -0.13 3.00 4.19
N ILE A 101 -0.09 4.30 3.89
CA ILE A 101 1.03 5.19 4.20
C ILE A 101 0.50 6.41 4.96
N PRO A 102 1.27 6.95 5.92
CA PRO A 102 0.92 8.20 6.59
C PRO A 102 1.11 9.41 5.66
N GLU A 103 0.54 10.56 6.02
CA GLU A 103 0.59 11.78 5.19
C GLU A 103 2.02 12.35 5.07
N ASP A 104 2.84 12.14 6.09
CA ASP A 104 4.25 12.56 6.20
C ASP A 104 5.25 11.54 5.61
N PHE A 105 4.75 10.49 4.95
CA PHE A 105 5.57 9.35 4.49
C PHE A 105 6.77 9.72 3.61
N PHE A 106 6.65 10.82 2.87
CA PHE A 106 7.67 11.35 1.96
C PHE A 106 8.46 12.52 2.53
N GLU A 107 8.16 13.00 3.74
CA GLU A 107 8.83 14.16 4.36
C GLU A 107 10.11 13.77 5.11
N SER A 108 10.27 12.48 5.42
CA SER A 108 11.22 11.96 6.42
C SER A 108 12.59 11.51 5.90
N GLU A 109 13.09 12.05 4.78
CA GLU A 109 14.50 11.85 4.35
C GLU A 109 15.15 13.17 3.90
N ALA A 110 15.02 14.22 4.73
CA ALA A 110 15.89 15.38 4.69
C ALA A 110 16.92 15.31 5.84
N GLU A 111 17.61 14.18 5.97
CA GLU A 111 18.87 14.03 6.73
C GLU A 111 19.84 13.14 5.97
#